data_AF-A0A2E0Z5B0-F1
#
_entry.id   AF-A0A2E0Z5B0-F1
#
_cell.length_a   1.000
_cell.length_b   1.000
_cell.length_c   1.000
_cell.angle_alpha   90.00
_cell.angle_beta   90.00
_cell.angle_gamma   90.00
#
_symmetry.space_group_name_H-M   'P 1'
#
loop_
_entity.id
_entity.type
_entity.pdbx_description
1 polymer ?
#
loop_
_entity_poly.entity_id
_entity_poly.type
_entity_poly.pdbx_seq_one_letter_code
_entity_poly.pdbx_strand_id
1 'polypeptide(L)'
;MPKQKARAGLLRQYVLAGAGLGLYFGLFFRPAREPNFAVGVALALLATAVFIVPALLKKDRPPLGDLGRTAVTTFIKFAFILALLESRHYVYDLGGKWLVTIFTTLLGAGAGWWLAQSDA
;
A
#
# COMPACT_ATOMS: atom_id res chain seq x y z
N MET A 1 -10.92 -13.52 -27.85
CA MET A 1 -9.98 -14.28 -27.00
C MET A 1 -8.62 -13.60 -26.68
N PRO A 2 -8.06 -12.62 -27.43
CA PRO A 2 -6.74 -12.05 -27.09
C PRO A 2 -6.75 -11.12 -25.86
N LYS A 3 -7.84 -10.37 -25.63
CA LYS A 3 -8.00 -9.48 -24.47
C LYS A 3 -7.94 -10.21 -23.11
N GLN A 4 -8.40 -11.46 -23.05
CA GLN A 4 -8.42 -12.24 -21.80
C GLN A 4 -7.02 -12.75 -21.41
N LYS A 5 -6.20 -13.16 -22.39
CA LYS A 5 -4.79 -13.54 -22.15
C LYS A 5 -3.95 -12.34 -21.73
N ALA A 6 -4.18 -11.17 -22.34
CA ALA A 6 -3.50 -9.93 -21.96
C ALA A 6 -3.83 -9.51 -20.50
N ARG A 7 -5.11 -9.62 -20.10
CA ARG A 7 -5.56 -9.33 -18.72
C ARG A 7 -4.95 -10.28 -17.68
N ALA A 8 -4.87 -11.57 -17.99
CA ALA A 8 -4.21 -12.55 -17.12
C ALA A 8 -2.69 -12.30 -16.99
N GLY A 9 -2.04 -11.88 -18.07
CA GLY A 9 -0.62 -11.51 -18.08
C GLY A 9 -0.33 -10.31 -17.17
N LEU A 10 -1.14 -9.24 -17.27
CA LEU A 10 -1.01 -8.05 -16.43
C LEU A 10 -1.23 -8.39 -14.95
N LEU A 11 -2.30 -9.12 -14.63
CA LEU A 11 -2.59 -9.53 -13.25
C LEU A 11 -1.42 -10.32 -12.64
N ARG A 12 -0.87 -11.29 -13.39
CA ARG A 12 0.30 -12.05 -12.94
C ARG A 12 1.51 -11.14 -12.72
N GLN A 13 1.75 -10.17 -13.58
CA GLN A 13 2.85 -9.22 -13.44
C GLN A 13 2.71 -8.38 -12.16
N TYR A 14 1.54 -7.78 -11.90
CA TYR A 14 1.31 -6.98 -10.70
C TYR A 14 1.46 -7.80 -9.41
N VAL A 15 0.90 -9.02 -9.39
CA VAL A 15 1.00 -9.92 -8.23
C VAL A 15 2.45 -10.33 -7.98
N LEU A 16 3.19 -10.72 -9.01
CA LEU A 16 4.60 -11.13 -8.86
C LEU A 16 5.50 -9.95 -8.50
N ALA A 17 5.27 -8.77 -9.08
CA ALA A 17 6.01 -7.56 -8.72
C ALA A 17 5.76 -7.16 -7.26
N GLY A 18 4.49 -7.18 -6.84
CA GLY A 18 4.10 -6.95 -5.45
C GLY A 18 4.72 -7.98 -4.50
N ALA A 19 4.63 -9.26 -4.83
CA ALA A 19 5.24 -10.34 -4.05
C ALA A 19 6.76 -10.19 -3.93
N GLY A 20 7.43 -9.81 -5.01
CA GLY A 20 8.87 -9.55 -5.04
C GLY A 20 9.27 -8.38 -4.15
N LEU A 21 8.53 -7.26 -4.20
CA LEU A 21 8.73 -6.13 -3.29
C LEU A 21 8.50 -6.55 -1.83
N GLY A 22 7.42 -7.29 -1.57
CA GLY A 22 7.11 -7.83 -0.25
C GLY A 22 8.20 -8.76 0.29
N LEU A 23 8.73 -9.64 -0.56
CA LEU A 23 9.85 -10.53 -0.24
C LEU A 23 11.11 -9.74 0.12
N TYR A 24 11.43 -8.70 -0.67
CA TYR A 24 12.55 -7.82 -0.38
C TYR A 24 12.39 -7.14 0.99
N PHE A 25 11.24 -6.53 1.26
CA PHE A 25 10.99 -5.87 2.54
C PHE A 25 11.02 -6.82 3.72
N GLY A 26 10.71 -8.10 3.54
CA GLY A 26 10.76 -9.11 4.59
C GLY A 26 12.16 -9.67 4.83
N LEU A 27 12.86 -10.06 3.77
CA LEU A 27 14.22 -10.62 3.86
C LEU A 27 15.25 -9.63 4.40
N PHE A 28 15.04 -8.33 4.18
CA PHE A 28 15.94 -7.28 4.66
C PHE A 28 15.37 -6.53 5.87
N PHE A 29 14.26 -6.99 6.44
CA PHE A 29 13.71 -6.37 7.65
C PHE A 29 14.65 -6.56 8.83
N ARG A 30 15.00 -5.43 9.47
CA ARG A 30 15.69 -5.37 10.76
C ARG A 30 14.97 -4.35 11.63
N PRO A 31 14.40 -4.75 12.79
CA PRO A 31 13.76 -3.81 13.69
C PRO A 31 14.84 -2.88 14.28
N ALA A 32 14.94 -1.67 13.74
CA ALA A 32 15.87 -0.64 14.23
C ALA A 32 15.22 0.31 15.25
N ARG A 33 13.89 0.23 15.39
CA ARG A 33 13.07 1.04 16.30
C ARG A 33 11.84 0.25 16.70
N GLU A 34 11.17 0.71 17.75
CA GLU A 34 9.86 0.22 18.15
C GLU A 34 8.76 0.66 17.16
N PRO A 35 7.67 -0.13 17.03
CA PRO A 35 6.54 0.23 16.20
C PRO A 35 5.89 1.52 16.70
N ASN A 36 5.74 2.49 15.80
CA ASN A 36 5.12 3.77 16.06
C ASN A 36 4.06 4.09 14.98
N PHE A 37 2.83 3.71 15.29
CA PHE A 37 1.67 3.97 14.43
C PHE A 37 1.37 5.47 14.24
N ALA A 38 1.78 6.34 15.17
CA ALA A 38 1.59 7.78 15.01
C ALA A 38 2.39 8.32 13.81
N VAL A 39 3.59 7.78 13.57
CA VAL A 39 4.36 8.08 12.35
C VAL A 39 3.62 7.60 11.11
N GLY A 40 3.01 6.42 11.15
CA GLY A 40 2.16 5.90 10.07
C GLY A 40 0.97 6.81 9.75
N VAL A 41 0.27 7.29 10.79
CA VAL A 41 -0.84 8.24 10.63
C VAL A 41 -0.36 9.58 10.07
N ALA A 42 0.74 10.12 10.59
CA ALA A 42 1.32 11.37 10.10
C ALA A 42 1.73 11.26 8.61
N LEU A 43 2.35 10.15 8.22
CA LEU A 43 2.70 9.87 6.83
C LEU A 43 1.47 9.69 5.94
N ALA A 44 0.41 9.04 6.43
CA ALA A 44 -0.84 8.90 5.69
C ALA A 44 -1.52 10.26 5.47
N LEU A 45 -1.52 11.14 6.47
CA LEU A 45 -2.00 12.52 6.34
C LEU A 45 -1.16 13.30 5.34
N LEU A 46 0.17 13.21 5.42
CA LEU A 46 1.08 13.88 4.51
C LEU A 46 0.90 13.40 3.06
N ALA A 47 0.81 12.09 2.84
CA ALA A 47 0.52 11.51 1.52
C ALA A 47 -0.82 12.04 0.99
N THR A 48 -1.87 12.03 1.82
CA THR A 48 -3.19 12.57 1.43
C THR A 48 -3.11 14.04 1.06
N ALA A 49 -2.39 14.85 1.83
CA ALA A 49 -2.18 16.27 1.54
C ALA A 49 -1.47 16.47 0.20
N VAL A 50 -0.45 15.66 -0.10
CA VAL A 50 0.26 15.72 -1.41
C VAL A 50 -0.66 15.45 -2.59
N PHE A 51 -1.68 14.60 -2.44
CA PHE A 51 -2.67 14.37 -3.52
C PHE A 51 -3.75 15.46 -3.58
N ILE A 52 -4.20 15.97 -2.44
CA ILE A 52 -5.35 16.89 -2.36
C ILE A 52 -4.95 18.35 -2.58
N VAL A 53 -3.80 18.79 -2.05
CA VAL A 53 -3.36 20.19 -2.15
C VAL A 53 -3.20 20.63 -3.61
N PRO A 54 -2.52 19.88 -4.50
CA PRO A 54 -2.47 20.25 -5.92
C PRO A 54 -3.85 20.27 -6.59
N ALA A 55 -4.76 19.37 -6.19
CA ALA A 55 -6.12 19.34 -6.72
C ALA A 55 -6.94 20.58 -6.29
N LEU A 56 -6.69 21.11 -5.08
CA LEU A 56 -7.29 22.35 -4.59
C LEU A 56 -6.75 23.61 -5.28
N LEU A 57 -5.47 23.59 -5.68
CA LEU A 57 -4.80 24.72 -6.35
C LEU A 57 -5.11 24.79 -7.85
N LYS A 58 -5.72 23.76 -8.44
CA LYS A 58 -6.14 23.77 -9.84
C LYS A 58 -7.34 24.69 -10.06
N LYS A 59 -7.32 25.38 -11.21
CA LYS A 59 -8.39 26.30 -11.63
C LYS A 59 -9.73 25.58 -11.82
N ASP A 60 -9.68 24.33 -12.31
CA ASP A 60 -10.83 23.42 -12.42
C ASP A 60 -10.96 22.57 -11.15
N ARG A 61 -11.29 23.23 -10.05
CA ARG A 61 -11.44 22.56 -8.75
C ARG A 61 -12.67 21.61 -8.76
N PRO A 62 -12.51 20.34 -8.34
CA PRO A 62 -13.65 19.47 -8.08
C PRO A 62 -14.55 20.06 -6.97
N PRO A 63 -15.81 19.66 -6.87
CA PRO A 63 -16.66 20.04 -5.75
C PRO A 63 -16.06 19.52 -4.43
N LEU A 64 -16.19 20.31 -3.35
CA LEU A 64 -15.59 20.01 -2.04
C LEU A 64 -16.01 18.64 -1.48
N GLY A 65 -17.22 18.17 -1.80
CA GLY A 65 -17.70 16.84 -1.41
C GLY A 65 -16.88 15.71 -2.03
N ASP A 66 -16.54 15.82 -3.32
CA ASP A 66 -15.75 14.81 -4.03
C ASP A 66 -14.28 14.83 -3.59
N LEU A 67 -13.74 16.02 -3.32
CA LEU A 67 -12.41 16.18 -2.72
C LEU A 67 -12.34 15.57 -1.33
N GLY A 68 -13.35 15.82 -0.47
CA GLY A 68 -13.41 15.23 0.86
C GLY A 68 -13.49 13.70 0.81
N ARG A 69 -14.33 13.15 -0.06
CA ARG A 69 -14.43 11.69 -0.25
C ARG A 69 -13.12 11.10 -0.78
N THR A 70 -12.48 11.77 -1.72
CA THR A 70 -11.18 11.37 -2.26
C THR A 70 -10.09 11.43 -1.18
N ALA A 71 -10.07 12.48 -0.38
CA ALA A 71 -9.13 12.65 0.74
C ALA A 71 -9.29 11.51 1.76
N VAL A 72 -10.51 11.25 2.22
CA VAL A 72 -10.81 10.18 3.17
C VAL A 72 -10.41 8.81 2.61
N THR A 73 -10.78 8.52 1.36
CA THR A 73 -10.43 7.24 0.71
C THR A 73 -8.92 7.07 0.58
N THR A 74 -8.22 8.15 0.21
CA THR A 74 -6.76 8.15 0.05
C THR A 74 -6.07 7.96 1.40
N PHE A 75 -6.51 8.69 2.41
CA PHE A 75 -6.04 8.55 3.79
C PHE A 75 -6.22 7.13 4.30
N ILE A 76 -7.42 6.54 4.17
CA ILE A 76 -7.69 5.19 4.63
C ILE A 76 -6.78 4.18 3.93
N LYS A 77 -6.60 4.29 2.61
CA LYS A 77 -5.70 3.40 1.84
C LYS A 77 -4.25 3.49 2.35
N PHE A 78 -3.72 4.71 2.49
CA PHE A 78 -2.35 4.90 2.99
C PHE A 78 -2.20 4.47 4.45
N ALA A 79 -3.14 4.84 5.31
CA ALA A 79 -3.13 4.46 6.72
C ALA A 79 -3.18 2.94 6.88
N PHE A 80 -4.01 2.25 6.08
CA PHE A 80 -4.09 0.79 6.09
C PHE A 80 -2.78 0.13 5.64
N ILE A 81 -2.19 0.59 4.53
CA ILE A 81 -0.91 0.07 4.04
C ILE A 81 0.21 0.32 5.05
N LEU A 82 0.28 1.51 5.64
CA LEU A 82 1.30 1.85 6.63
C LEU A 82 1.09 1.09 7.94
N ALA A 83 -0.15 0.85 8.37
CA ALA A 83 -0.46 0.04 9.53
C ALA A 83 -0.02 -1.42 9.32
N LEU A 84 -0.29 -1.99 8.13
CA LEU A 84 0.18 -3.32 7.75
C LEU A 84 1.72 -3.39 7.64
N LEU A 85 2.35 -2.30 7.19
CA LEU A 85 3.80 -2.23 7.16
C LEU A 85 4.38 -2.16 8.57
N GLU A 86 3.75 -1.43 9.49
CA GLU A 86 4.20 -1.35 10.87
C GLU A 86 3.93 -2.64 11.63
N SER A 87 2.86 -3.38 11.29
CA SER A 87 2.51 -4.66 11.91
C SER A 87 3.59 -5.72 11.72
N ARG A 88 4.51 -5.54 10.77
CA ARG A 88 5.69 -6.41 10.59
C ARG A 88 6.55 -6.53 11.85
N HIS A 89 6.57 -5.53 12.73
CA HIS A 89 7.30 -5.59 14.00
C HIS A 89 6.68 -6.65 14.92
N TYR A 90 5.35 -6.62 15.08
CA TYR A 90 4.63 -7.65 15.84
C TYR A 90 4.83 -9.05 15.24
N VAL A 91 4.83 -9.15 13.91
CA VAL A 91 5.09 -10.43 13.23
C VAL A 91 6.53 -10.91 13.47
N TYR A 92 7.49 -9.99 13.55
CA TYR A 92 8.87 -10.31 13.89
C TYR A 92 9.00 -10.86 15.30
N ASP A 93 8.30 -10.26 16.26
CA ASP A 93 8.34 -10.71 17.66
C ASP A 93 7.69 -12.09 17.84
N LEU A 94 6.70 -12.44 17.00
CA LEU A 94 6.00 -13.72 17.05
C LEU A 94 6.76 -14.89 16.43
N GLY A 95 7.45 -14.68 15.31
CA GLY A 95 8.05 -15.77 14.54
C GLY A 95 9.35 -15.42 13.84
N GLY A 96 9.96 -14.31 14.23
CA GLY A 96 11.21 -13.82 13.68
C GLY A 96 11.13 -13.49 12.20
N LYS A 97 12.31 -13.50 11.58
CA LYS A 97 12.51 -13.04 10.21
C LYS A 97 11.72 -13.83 9.16
N TRP A 98 11.58 -15.15 9.34
CA TRP A 98 10.87 -16.01 8.38
C TRP A 98 9.39 -15.69 8.32
N LEU A 99 8.76 -15.47 9.48
CA LEU A 99 7.35 -15.11 9.54
C LEU A 99 7.10 -13.74 8.92
N VAL A 100 7.96 -12.76 9.18
CA VAL A 100 7.90 -11.45 8.52
C VAL A 100 8.03 -11.58 7.02
N THR A 101 8.94 -12.43 6.54
CA THR A 101 9.15 -12.63 5.11
C THR A 101 7.90 -13.15 4.42
N ILE A 102 7.29 -14.22 4.96
CA ILE A 102 6.05 -14.77 4.42
C ILE A 102 4.94 -13.72 4.48
N PHE A 103 4.80 -13.03 5.60
CA PHE A 103 3.79 -11.99 5.81
C PHE A 103 3.91 -10.85 4.78
N THR A 104 5.09 -10.26 4.63
CA THR A 104 5.29 -9.13 3.71
C THR A 104 5.20 -9.57 2.25
N THR A 105 5.63 -10.79 1.90
CA THR A 105 5.43 -11.36 0.56
C THR A 105 3.95 -11.51 0.23
N LEU A 106 3.14 -12.06 1.15
CA LEU A 106 1.70 -12.20 0.95
C LEU A 106 1.00 -10.85 0.87
N LEU A 107 1.38 -9.90 1.71
CA LEU A 107 0.87 -8.52 1.64
C LEU A 107 1.21 -7.86 0.32
N GLY A 108 2.45 -8.00 -0.15
CA GLY A 108 2.88 -7.47 -1.45
C GLY A 108 2.11 -8.09 -2.61
N ALA A 109 1.95 -9.42 -2.60
CA ALA A 109 1.15 -10.13 -3.61
C ALA A 109 -0.31 -9.66 -3.60
N GLY A 110 -0.91 -9.50 -2.42
CA GLY A 110 -2.26 -8.99 -2.23
C GLY A 110 -2.43 -7.55 -2.71
N ALA A 111 -1.46 -6.68 -2.41
CA ALA A 111 -1.46 -5.29 -2.90
C ALA A 111 -1.35 -5.23 -4.43
N GLY A 112 -0.50 -6.06 -5.04
CA GLY A 112 -0.40 -6.20 -6.49
C GLY A 112 -1.71 -6.69 -7.11
N TRP A 113 -2.38 -7.67 -6.49
CA TRP A 113 -3.69 -8.14 -6.91
C TRP A 113 -4.78 -7.07 -6.81
N TRP A 114 -4.75 -6.26 -5.75
CA TRP A 114 -5.69 -5.15 -5.56
C TRP A 114 -5.48 -4.04 -6.60
N LEU A 115 -4.23 -3.70 -6.90
CA LEU A 115 -3.90 -2.74 -7.94
C LEU A 115 -4.36 -3.22 -9.32
N ALA A 116 -4.13 -4.50 -9.63
CA ALA A 116 -4.57 -5.11 -10.89
C ALA A 116 -6.10 -5.08 -11.06
N GLN A 117 -6.88 -5.09 -9.97
CA GLN A 117 -8.34 -4.92 -10.03
C GLN A 117 -8.77 -3.46 -10.17
N SER A 118 -7.95 -2.52 -9.71
CA SER A 118 -8.25 -1.09 -9.79
C SER A 118 -7.97 -0.53 -11.20
N ASP A 119 -7.04 -1.15 -11.93
CA ASP A 119 -6.64 -0.79 -13.29
C ASP A 119 -7.43 -1.53 -14.40
N ALA A 120 -8.36 -2.43 -14.07
CA ALA A 120 -9.01 -3.36 -15.01
C ALA A 120 -10.54 -3.28 -15.03
#